data_AF-A0A7W1FXG8-F1
#
_entry.id   AF-A0A7W1FXG8-F1
#
_cell.length_a   1.000
_cell.length_b   1.000
_cell.length_c   1.000
_cell.angle_alpha   90.00
_cell.angle_beta   90.00
_cell.angle_gamma   90.00
#
_symmetry.space_group_name_H-M   'P 1'
#
loop_
_entity.id
_entity.type
_entity.pdbx_description
1 polymer ?
#
loop_
_entity_poly.entity_id
_entity_poly.type
_entity_poly.pdbx_seq_one_letter_code
_entity_poly.pdbx_strand_id
1 'polypeptide(L)'
;MYNNIYKIFLIASVITLASCGDAKKETTSVKNTGIDIANTDSTMKPTDDFYQFVNGNWIKNNPIPESESRWSTFDELREKNTARLKIILEEVAAEKNVQSGSNKQKIGDFYSLAMDSAKLNKDGVSPLKDEFDAIDKIVTTPDLIKVVAHLQTIGIGPMFNAFVDQDPKISTEYITQFYQGGLG
;
A
#
# COMPACT_ATOMS: atom_id res chain seq x y z
N MET A 1 61.19 18.19 -73.51
CA MET A 1 62.21 17.17 -73.82
C MET A 1 62.42 16.31 -72.59
N TYR A 2 62.18 15.01 -72.79
CA TYR A 2 62.55 13.81 -72.03
C TYR A 2 62.54 13.82 -70.49
N ASN A 3 61.70 13.07 -69.77
CA ASN A 3 61.39 11.62 -69.72
C ASN A 3 62.09 10.96 -68.52
N ASN A 4 61.25 10.35 -67.66
CA ASN A 4 61.48 9.09 -66.94
C ASN A 4 62.86 8.76 -66.36
N ILE A 5 62.93 8.80 -65.03
CA ILE A 5 63.54 7.71 -64.26
C ILE A 5 62.53 7.26 -63.19
N TYR A 6 61.65 6.36 -63.62
CA TYR A 6 61.07 5.33 -62.76
C TYR A 6 62.20 4.50 -62.17
N LYS A 7 62.18 4.24 -60.86
CA LYS A 7 62.47 2.93 -60.21
C LYS A 7 62.75 3.14 -58.73
N ILE A 8 61.73 2.88 -57.93
CA ILE A 8 61.65 2.33 -56.56
C ILE A 8 60.13 2.46 -56.29
N PHE A 9 59.22 1.56 -56.71
CA PHE A 9 59.13 0.11 -56.47
C PHE A 9 59.49 -0.17 -55.00
N LEU A 10 58.58 -0.46 -54.06
CA LEU A 10 57.38 -1.29 -54.10
C LEU A 10 56.58 -1.10 -52.77
N ILE A 11 55.23 -1.21 -52.84
CA ILE A 11 54.29 -1.69 -51.79
C ILE A 11 53.99 -0.69 -50.64
N ALA A 12 52.77 -0.24 -50.33
CA ALA A 12 51.43 -0.82 -50.53
C ALA A 12 50.34 0.26 -50.70
N SER A 13 49.67 0.20 -51.85
CA SER A 13 48.23 0.20 -52.10
C SER A 13 47.24 0.75 -51.05
N VAL A 14 46.70 1.92 -51.38
CA VAL A 14 45.27 2.32 -51.42
C VAL A 14 44.24 1.27 -51.01
N ILE A 15 43.40 1.57 -50.00
CA ILE A 15 41.93 1.43 -50.05
C ILE A 15 41.29 2.61 -49.28
N THR A 16 40.86 3.62 -50.01
CA THR A 16 39.73 4.49 -49.61
C THR A 16 38.44 3.85 -50.11
N LEU A 17 37.44 3.70 -49.22
CA LEU A 17 35.97 3.79 -49.46
C LEU A 17 35.22 2.84 -48.50
N ALA A 18 34.64 3.38 -47.43
CA ALA A 18 33.34 3.01 -46.86
C ALA A 18 33.06 3.85 -45.59
N SER A 19 32.66 5.11 -45.80
CA SER A 19 31.91 5.88 -44.83
C SER A 19 30.43 5.52 -45.03
N CYS A 20 29.91 4.65 -44.17
CA CYS A 20 28.51 4.32 -43.87
C CYS A 20 28.62 3.06 -42.99
N GLY A 21 28.25 3.03 -41.73
CA GLY A 21 27.10 3.66 -41.13
C GLY A 21 26.29 2.57 -40.44
N ASP A 22 26.92 1.81 -39.54
CA ASP A 22 26.24 1.07 -38.49
C ASP A 22 26.76 1.66 -37.18
N ALA A 23 26.26 2.85 -36.85
CA ALA A 23 26.19 3.23 -35.45
C ALA A 23 25.31 2.17 -34.80
N LYS A 24 25.95 1.15 -34.21
CA LYS A 24 25.35 0.38 -33.12
C LYS A 24 24.65 1.43 -32.27
N LYS A 25 23.31 1.45 -32.29
CA LYS A 25 22.55 2.07 -31.22
C LYS A 25 23.05 1.34 -29.98
N GLU A 26 24.03 1.93 -29.31
CA GLU A 26 24.21 1.73 -27.90
C GLU A 26 22.86 2.15 -27.32
N THR A 27 21.98 1.17 -27.17
CA THR A 27 20.84 1.28 -26.30
C THR A 27 21.46 1.59 -24.96
N THR A 28 21.53 2.87 -24.65
CA THR A 28 21.99 3.40 -23.38
C THR A 28 21.16 2.63 -22.38
N SER A 29 21.79 1.69 -21.67
CA SER A 29 21.20 1.02 -20.54
C SER A 29 20.66 2.15 -19.67
N VAL A 30 19.32 2.30 -19.65
CA VAL A 30 18.68 3.31 -18.82
C VAL A 30 19.10 2.95 -17.42
N LYS A 31 20.07 3.70 -16.89
CA LYS A 31 20.49 3.64 -15.51
C LYS A 31 19.20 3.68 -14.71
N ASN A 32 18.89 2.64 -13.95
CA ASN A 32 17.66 2.60 -13.17
C ASN A 32 17.71 3.79 -12.20
N THR A 33 17.02 4.87 -12.56
CA THR A 33 17.00 6.11 -11.80
C THR A 33 16.01 6.03 -10.65
N GLY A 34 15.25 4.93 -10.54
CA GLY A 34 14.09 4.83 -9.65
C GLY A 34 12.89 5.66 -10.14
N ILE A 35 13.00 6.30 -11.31
CA ILE A 35 11.92 7.10 -11.90
C ILE A 35 11.37 6.35 -13.10
N ASP A 36 10.08 6.05 -13.05
CA ASP A 36 9.37 5.48 -14.19
C ASP A 36 8.97 6.58 -15.17
N ILE A 37 9.84 6.80 -16.15
CA ILE A 37 9.65 7.84 -17.17
C ILE A 37 8.38 7.59 -18.01
N ALA A 38 7.86 6.36 -18.07
CA ALA A 38 6.63 6.05 -18.80
C ALA A 38 5.40 6.76 -18.21
N ASN A 39 5.45 7.13 -16.92
CA ASN A 39 4.37 7.86 -16.25
C ASN A 39 4.31 9.34 -16.63
N THR A 40 5.38 9.88 -17.23
CA THR A 40 5.48 11.30 -17.63
C THR A 40 4.53 11.63 -18.78
N ASP A 41 3.63 12.58 -18.58
CA ASP A 41 2.82 13.20 -19.63
C ASP A 41 3.56 14.43 -20.21
N SER A 42 4.26 14.21 -21.32
CA SER A 42 5.03 15.26 -22.00
C SER A 42 4.16 16.31 -22.71
N THR A 43 2.84 16.17 -22.73
CA THR A 43 1.93 17.20 -23.24
C THR A 43 1.74 18.34 -22.24
N MET A 44 2.00 18.10 -20.95
CA MET A 44 2.03 19.14 -19.92
C MET A 44 3.43 19.75 -19.79
N LYS A 45 3.48 21.05 -19.49
CA LYS A 45 4.75 21.68 -19.11
C LYS A 45 4.97 21.49 -17.61
N PRO A 46 6.19 21.12 -17.18
CA PRO A 46 6.50 20.93 -15.76
C PRO A 46 6.34 22.21 -14.93
N THR A 47 6.43 23.39 -15.55
CA THR A 47 6.24 24.68 -14.89
C THR A 47 4.78 25.04 -14.61
N ASP A 48 3.86 24.41 -15.34
CA ASP A 48 2.43 24.76 -15.30
C ASP A 48 1.71 23.80 -14.34
N ASP A 49 1.99 22.50 -14.47
CA ASP A 49 1.54 21.47 -13.53
C ASP A 49 2.58 20.33 -13.48
N PHE A 50 3.45 20.39 -12.48
CA PHE A 50 4.49 19.37 -12.31
C PHE A 50 3.90 18.00 -11.95
N TYR A 51 2.77 17.95 -11.25
CA TYR A 51 2.16 16.69 -10.84
C TYR A 51 1.60 15.96 -12.07
N GLN A 52 0.88 16.66 -12.94
CA GLN A 52 0.37 16.09 -14.18
C GLN A 52 1.51 15.78 -15.16
N PHE A 53 2.54 16.62 -15.25
CA PHE A 53 3.72 16.30 -16.07
C PHE A 53 4.37 14.98 -15.66
N VAL A 54 4.59 14.74 -14.36
CA VAL A 54 5.27 13.51 -13.90
C VAL A 54 4.36 12.28 -13.88
N ASN A 55 3.08 12.44 -13.53
CA ASN A 55 2.18 11.32 -13.24
C ASN A 55 1.02 11.14 -14.24
N GLY A 56 0.87 12.03 -15.22
CA GLY A 56 -0.33 12.10 -16.04
C GLY A 56 -0.65 10.81 -16.79
N ASN A 57 0.36 10.11 -17.31
CA ASN A 57 0.13 8.80 -17.94
C ASN A 57 -0.21 7.72 -16.90
N TRP A 58 0.37 7.77 -15.70
CA TRP A 58 0.02 6.83 -14.63
C TRP A 58 -1.45 6.98 -14.25
N ILE A 59 -1.92 8.20 -14.02
CA ILE A 59 -3.32 8.49 -13.67
C ILE A 59 -4.26 7.99 -14.76
N LYS A 60 -3.92 8.24 -16.03
CA LYS A 60 -4.71 7.80 -17.19
C LYS A 60 -4.82 6.27 -17.28
N ASN A 61 -3.74 5.56 -16.95
CA ASN A 61 -3.65 4.11 -17.09
C ASN A 61 -4.09 3.34 -15.84
N ASN A 62 -4.28 4.02 -14.71
CA ASN A 62 -4.65 3.42 -13.44
C ASN A 62 -5.92 4.08 -12.90
N PRO A 63 -7.08 3.85 -13.56
CA PRO A 63 -8.36 4.33 -13.05
C PRO A 63 -8.63 3.73 -11.68
N ILE A 64 -9.38 4.46 -10.85
CA ILE A 64 -9.76 3.98 -9.52
C ILE A 64 -10.62 2.72 -9.69
N PRO A 65 -10.20 1.56 -9.13
CA PRO A 65 -11.02 0.35 -9.16
C PRO A 65 -12.38 0.57 -8.49
N GLU A 66 -13.43 -0.12 -8.93
CA GLU A 66 -14.79 0.05 -8.40
C GLU A 66 -14.92 -0.25 -6.89
N SER A 67 -14.01 -1.08 -6.36
CA SER A 67 -13.94 -1.42 -4.93
C SER A 67 -13.22 -0.37 -4.09
N GLU A 68 -12.63 0.66 -4.70
CA GLU A 68 -11.75 1.62 -4.05
C GLU A 68 -12.30 3.04 -4.15
N SER A 69 -12.07 3.85 -3.11
CA SER A 69 -12.44 5.28 -3.11
C SER A 69 -11.34 6.18 -3.70
N ARG A 70 -10.11 5.65 -3.78
CA ARG A 70 -8.93 6.32 -4.34
C ARG A 70 -7.96 5.28 -4.87
N TRP A 71 -7.06 5.68 -5.76
CA TRP A 71 -6.03 4.79 -6.25
C TRP A 71 -4.71 5.53 -6.48
N SER A 72 -3.64 4.95 -5.96
CA SER A 72 -2.28 5.46 -6.02
C SER A 72 -1.29 4.30 -6.01
N THR A 73 -0.02 4.61 -6.25
CA THR A 73 1.07 3.63 -6.11
C THR A 73 1.19 3.05 -4.69
N PHE A 74 0.73 3.77 -3.65
CA PHE A 74 0.66 3.25 -2.29
C PHE A 74 -0.47 2.22 -2.13
N ASP A 75 -1.58 2.38 -2.84
CA ASP A 75 -2.68 1.42 -2.85
C ASP A 75 -2.25 0.14 -3.59
N GLU A 76 -1.56 0.25 -4.74
CA GLU A 76 -0.95 -0.91 -5.40
C GLU A 76 0.02 -1.67 -4.48
N LEU A 77 0.87 -0.96 -3.74
CA LEU A 77 1.80 -1.57 -2.80
C LEU A 77 1.05 -2.25 -1.65
N ARG A 78 0.01 -1.60 -1.11
CA ARG A 78 -0.86 -2.18 -0.09
C ARG A 78 -1.48 -3.47 -0.60
N GLU A 79 -2.07 -3.49 -1.79
CA GLU A 79 -2.68 -4.69 -2.37
C GLU A 79 -1.68 -5.83 -2.55
N LYS A 80 -0.48 -5.54 -3.07
CA LYS A 80 0.60 -6.53 -3.18
C LYS A 80 0.99 -7.10 -1.81
N ASN A 81 1.00 -6.28 -0.76
CA ASN A 81 1.28 -6.73 0.60
C ASN A 81 0.11 -7.52 1.21
N THR A 82 -1.13 -7.06 1.04
CA THR A 82 -2.35 -7.76 1.46
C THR A 82 -2.41 -9.16 0.85
N ALA A 83 -2.12 -9.30 -0.45
CA ALA A 83 -2.08 -10.60 -1.12
C ALA A 83 -1.04 -11.55 -0.52
N ARG A 84 0.15 -11.06 -0.14
CA ARG A 84 1.18 -11.85 0.53
C ARG A 84 0.76 -12.24 1.95
N LEU A 85 0.19 -11.31 2.71
CA LEU A 85 -0.33 -11.57 4.04
C LEU A 85 -1.44 -12.62 4.01
N LYS A 86 -2.34 -12.56 3.02
CA LYS A 86 -3.38 -13.56 2.82
C LYS A 86 -2.80 -14.97 2.70
N ILE A 87 -1.78 -15.16 1.87
CA ILE A 87 -1.10 -16.47 1.73
C ILE A 87 -0.55 -16.95 3.07
N ILE A 88 0.17 -16.08 3.79
CA ILE A 88 0.76 -16.42 5.10
C ILE A 88 -0.32 -16.82 6.11
N LEU A 89 -1.44 -16.07 6.15
CA LEU A 89 -2.53 -16.32 7.07
C LEU A 89 -3.30 -17.60 6.72
N GLU A 90 -3.48 -17.89 5.44
CA GLU A 90 -4.06 -19.16 4.97
C GLU A 90 -3.19 -20.36 5.35
N GLU A 91 -1.87 -20.24 5.20
CA GLU A 91 -0.92 -21.28 5.63
C GLU A 91 -0.98 -21.52 7.14
N VAL A 92 -0.98 -20.44 7.94
CA VAL A 92 -1.07 -20.52 9.40
C VAL A 92 -2.40 -21.13 9.85
N ALA A 93 -3.51 -20.74 9.22
CA ALA A 93 -4.85 -21.27 9.52
C ALA A 93 -5.00 -22.76 9.16
N ALA A 94 -4.27 -23.25 8.15
CA ALA A 94 -4.31 -24.65 7.72
C ALA A 94 -3.42 -25.59 8.56
N GLU A 95 -2.54 -25.05 9.43
CA GLU A 95 -1.61 -25.85 10.22
C GLU A 95 -2.32 -26.62 11.34
N LYS A 96 -2.18 -27.96 11.34
CA LYS A 96 -2.92 -28.83 12.27
C LYS A 96 -2.25 -29.02 13.65
N ASN A 97 -0.93 -28.83 13.71
CA ASN A 97 -0.12 -29.15 14.89
C ASN A 97 0.39 -27.87 15.57
N VAL A 98 -0.50 -26.91 15.78
CA VAL A 98 -0.16 -25.65 16.45
C VAL A 98 -0.31 -25.79 17.96
N GLN A 99 0.68 -25.31 18.71
CA GLN A 99 0.61 -25.31 20.17
C GLN A 99 -0.58 -24.47 20.65
N SER A 100 -1.44 -25.07 21.48
CA SER A 100 -2.58 -24.39 22.10
C SER A 100 -2.12 -23.19 22.94
N GLY A 101 -2.86 -22.08 22.82
CA GLY A 101 -2.59 -20.79 23.44
C GLY A 101 -1.51 -19.94 22.75
N SER A 102 -0.81 -20.47 21.74
CA SER A 102 0.26 -19.74 21.06
C SER A 102 -0.27 -18.60 20.20
N ASN A 103 0.59 -17.61 19.90
CA ASN A 103 0.24 -16.52 18.98
C ASN A 103 -0.12 -17.05 17.59
N LYS A 104 0.55 -18.12 17.13
CA LYS A 104 0.23 -18.75 15.85
C LYS A 104 -1.20 -19.29 15.83
N GLN A 105 -1.63 -19.98 16.90
CA GLN A 105 -3.00 -20.48 17.00
C GLN A 105 -4.01 -19.32 16.96
N LYS A 106 -3.79 -18.30 17.79
CA LYS A 106 -4.68 -17.13 17.86
C LYS A 106 -4.83 -16.42 16.51
N ILE A 107 -3.72 -16.28 15.76
CA ILE A 107 -3.73 -15.68 14.43
C ILE A 107 -4.53 -16.55 13.44
N GLY A 108 -4.29 -17.86 13.41
CA GLY A 108 -5.00 -18.80 12.54
C GLY A 108 -6.50 -18.87 12.84
N ASP A 109 -6.87 -18.93 14.13
CA ASP A 109 -8.26 -18.96 14.59
C ASP A 109 -8.97 -17.66 14.24
N PHE A 110 -8.34 -16.50 14.49
CA PHE A 110 -8.90 -15.19 14.19
C PHE A 110 -9.13 -15.00 12.68
N TYR A 111 -8.15 -15.38 11.86
CA TYR A 111 -8.28 -15.34 10.40
C TYR A 111 -9.39 -16.27 9.90
N SER A 112 -9.44 -17.52 10.40
CA SER A 112 -10.46 -18.49 10.02
C SER A 112 -11.87 -18.01 10.38
N LEU A 113 -12.03 -17.41 11.56
CA LEU A 113 -13.29 -16.81 12.00
C LEU A 113 -13.72 -15.67 11.06
N ALA A 114 -12.79 -14.80 10.68
CA ALA A 114 -13.08 -13.67 9.79
C ALA A 114 -13.44 -14.11 8.37
N MET A 115 -12.90 -15.24 7.88
CA MET A 115 -13.16 -15.76 6.54
C MET A 115 -14.40 -16.65 6.44
N ASP A 116 -14.99 -17.09 7.56
CA ASP A 116 -16.19 -17.95 7.59
C ASP A 116 -17.48 -17.13 7.41
N SER A 117 -17.71 -16.68 6.17
CA SER A 117 -18.93 -15.97 5.79
C SER A 117 -20.20 -16.81 5.98
N ALA A 118 -20.13 -18.14 5.90
CA ALA A 118 -21.29 -19.01 6.11
C ALA A 118 -21.76 -18.96 7.57
N LYS A 119 -20.81 -19.04 8.51
CA LYS A 119 -21.11 -18.85 9.93
C LYS A 119 -21.59 -17.43 10.22
N LEU A 120 -20.93 -16.41 9.68
CA LEU A 120 -21.34 -15.01 9.86
C LEU A 120 -22.80 -14.80 9.42
N ASN A 121 -23.16 -15.27 8.23
CA ASN A 121 -24.52 -15.15 7.70
C ASN A 121 -25.55 -15.93 8.52
N LYS A 122 -25.16 -17.10 9.04
CA LYS A 122 -26.01 -17.92 9.90
C LYS A 122 -26.26 -17.26 11.27
N ASP A 123 -25.22 -16.71 11.88
CA ASP A 123 -25.30 -16.09 13.21
C ASP A 123 -26.05 -14.75 13.14
N GLY A 124 -25.92 -14.02 12.03
CA GLY A 124 -26.55 -12.72 11.83
C GLY A 124 -26.14 -11.74 12.94
N VAL A 125 -27.13 -11.03 13.50
CA VAL A 125 -26.91 -10.07 14.59
C VAL A 125 -26.92 -10.69 15.99
N SER A 126 -27.12 -12.01 16.10
CA SER A 126 -27.27 -12.68 17.40
C SER A 126 -26.13 -12.41 18.39
N PRO A 127 -24.84 -12.36 17.97
CA PRO A 127 -23.74 -12.04 18.88
C PRO A 127 -23.78 -10.64 19.50
N LEU A 128 -24.56 -9.71 18.93
CA LEU A 128 -24.71 -8.33 19.42
C LEU A 128 -25.92 -8.15 20.33
N LYS A 129 -26.71 -9.21 20.57
CA LYS A 129 -27.99 -9.10 21.25
C LYS A 129 -27.87 -8.50 22.65
N ASP A 130 -26.89 -8.95 23.43
CA ASP A 130 -26.72 -8.47 24.82
C ASP A 130 -26.36 -6.98 24.86
N GLU A 131 -25.62 -6.49 23.85
CA GLU A 131 -25.27 -5.07 23.73
C GLU A 131 -26.48 -4.23 23.33
N PHE A 132 -27.30 -4.69 22.39
CA PHE A 132 -28.56 -4.03 22.06
C PHE A 132 -29.53 -4.01 23.23
N ASP A 133 -29.68 -5.14 23.94
CA ASP A 133 -30.52 -5.23 25.14
C ASP A 133 -30.04 -4.28 26.24
N ALA A 134 -28.73 -4.04 26.37
CA ALA A 134 -28.18 -3.09 27.33
C ALA A 134 -28.51 -1.64 26.96
N ILE A 135 -28.41 -1.30 25.66
CA ILE A 135 -28.76 0.02 25.13
C ILE A 135 -30.26 0.31 25.28
N ASP A 136 -31.12 -0.66 24.93
CA ASP A 136 -32.58 -0.50 24.99
C ASP A 136 -33.12 -0.29 26.41
N LYS A 137 -32.36 -0.69 27.44
CA LYS A 137 -32.71 -0.51 28.86
C LYS A 137 -32.33 0.87 29.41
N ILE A 138 -31.70 1.74 28.62
CA ILE A 138 -31.33 3.09 29.06
C ILE A 138 -32.59 3.94 29.20
N VAL A 139 -32.94 4.30 30.44
CA VAL A 139 -34.06 5.22 30.74
C VAL A 139 -33.56 6.51 31.38
N THR A 140 -32.45 6.43 32.12
CA THR A 140 -31.91 7.56 32.89
C THR A 140 -30.47 7.88 32.51
N THR A 141 -30.02 9.10 32.85
CA THR A 141 -28.62 9.49 32.65
C THR A 141 -27.63 8.56 33.37
N PRO A 142 -27.86 8.09 34.61
CA PRO A 142 -27.03 7.06 35.21
C PRO A 142 -26.96 5.75 34.42
N ASP A 143 -28.05 5.31 33.78
CA ASP A 143 -28.02 4.11 32.93
C ASP A 143 -27.17 4.34 31.68
N LEU A 144 -27.32 5.51 31.05
CA LEU A 144 -26.50 5.92 29.92
C LEU A 144 -25.01 5.90 30.28
N ILE A 145 -24.63 6.48 31.42
CA ILE A 145 -23.23 6.49 31.88
C ILE A 145 -22.68 5.07 32.06
N LYS A 146 -23.48 4.15 32.61
CA LYS A 146 -23.06 2.75 32.77
C LYS A 146 -22.83 2.06 31.44
N VAL A 147 -23.74 2.23 30.48
CA VAL A 147 -23.61 1.64 29.14
C VAL A 147 -22.42 2.25 28.40
N VAL A 148 -22.25 3.57 28.45
CA VAL A 148 -21.06 4.23 27.88
C VAL A 148 -19.77 3.68 28.49
N ALA A 149 -19.71 3.51 29.82
CA ALA A 149 -18.55 2.94 30.48
C ALA A 149 -18.26 1.49 30.03
N HIS A 150 -19.28 0.65 29.90
CA HIS A 150 -19.16 -0.71 29.36
C HIS A 150 -18.64 -0.70 27.91
N LEU A 151 -19.23 0.12 27.05
CA LEU A 151 -18.82 0.21 25.63
C LEU A 151 -17.34 0.61 25.50
N GLN A 152 -16.86 1.53 26.34
CA GLN A 152 -15.44 1.94 26.37
C GLN A 152 -14.50 0.78 26.72
N THR A 153 -14.90 -0.16 27.59
CA THR A 153 -14.03 -1.31 27.96
C THR A 153 -13.91 -2.35 26.86
N ILE A 154 -14.86 -2.39 25.92
CA ILE A 154 -14.83 -3.25 24.74
C ILE A 154 -14.38 -2.52 23.47
N GLY A 155 -13.85 -1.29 23.61
CA GLY A 155 -13.24 -0.53 22.51
C GLY A 155 -14.24 0.25 21.65
N ILE A 156 -15.47 0.43 22.12
CA ILE A 156 -16.49 1.26 21.46
C ILE A 156 -16.52 2.62 22.19
N GLY A 157 -16.24 3.71 21.47
CA GLY A 157 -16.12 5.05 22.03
C GLY A 157 -17.32 5.96 21.76
N PRO A 158 -18.51 5.75 22.38
CA PRO A 158 -19.61 6.69 22.24
C PRO A 158 -19.32 7.98 23.03
N MET A 159 -19.79 9.12 22.52
CA MET A 159 -19.67 10.47 23.12
C MET A 159 -18.26 11.06 23.15
N PHE A 160 -17.28 10.31 23.66
CA PHE A 160 -15.88 10.72 23.76
C PHE A 160 -14.98 9.51 23.55
N ASN A 161 -13.71 9.75 23.22
CA ASN A 161 -12.70 8.71 23.15
C ASN A 161 -11.84 8.76 24.42
N ALA A 162 -11.45 7.60 24.92
CA ALA A 162 -10.49 7.46 26.00
C ALA A 162 -9.34 6.57 25.54
N PHE A 163 -8.10 6.99 25.79
CA PHE A 163 -6.91 6.20 25.49
C PHE A 163 -5.80 6.50 26.48
N VAL A 164 -4.79 5.63 26.53
CA VAL A 164 -3.60 5.82 27.35
C VAL A 164 -2.44 6.09 26.42
N ASP A 165 -1.79 7.23 26.61
CA ASP A 165 -0.60 7.62 25.86
C ASP A 165 0.33 8.46 26.76
N GLN A 166 1.51 8.78 26.27
CA GLN A 166 2.53 9.54 27.03
C GLN A 166 2.00 10.91 27.44
N ASP A 167 2.37 11.36 28.65
CA ASP A 167 2.08 12.73 29.10
C ASP A 167 2.90 13.72 28.25
N PRO A 168 2.27 14.66 27.53
CA PRO A 168 2.97 15.68 26.77
C PRO A 168 3.92 16.56 27.61
N LYS A 169 3.71 16.63 28.93
CA LYS A 169 4.57 17.36 29.88
C LYS A 169 5.63 16.48 30.53
N ILE A 170 5.42 15.16 30.58
CA ILE A 170 6.33 14.19 31.20
C ILE A 170 6.37 12.93 30.32
N SER A 171 7.17 12.96 29.25
CA SER A 171 7.16 11.90 28.22
C SER A 171 7.60 10.51 28.69
N THR A 172 8.08 10.37 29.92
CA THR A 172 8.42 9.07 30.54
C THR A 172 7.22 8.42 31.25
N GLU A 173 6.12 9.14 31.41
CA GLU A 173 4.92 8.68 32.12
C GLU A 173 3.74 8.56 31.16
N TYR A 174 2.80 7.67 31.48
CA TYR A 174 1.53 7.53 30.79
C TYR A 174 0.41 8.23 31.54
N ILE A 175 -0.52 8.82 30.81
CA ILE A 175 -1.75 9.39 31.36
C ILE A 175 -2.96 8.89 30.56
N THR A 176 -4.10 8.80 31.23
CA THR A 176 -5.38 8.65 30.53
C THR A 176 -5.75 9.98 29.89
N GLN A 177 -6.03 9.95 28.60
CA GLN A 177 -6.45 11.11 27.82
C GLN A 177 -7.89 10.94 27.37
N PHE A 178 -8.66 12.03 27.46
CA PHE A 178 -10.02 12.11 26.92
C PHE A 178 -10.03 13.06 25.72
N TYR A 179 -10.68 12.64 24.64
CA TYR A 179 -10.80 13.43 23.42
C TYR A 179 -12.24 13.45 22.93
N GLN A 180 -12.61 14.52 22.20
CA GLN A 180 -13.93 14.62 21.60
C GLN A 180 -14.21 13.40 20.69
N GLY A 181 -15.44 12.91 20.73
CA GLY A 181 -15.88 11.75 19.96
C GLY A 181 -17.39 11.79 19.70
N GLY A 182 -17.99 10.63 19.48
CA GLY A 182 -19.45 10.47 19.37
C GLY A 182 -20.07 10.90 18.03
N LEU A 183 -19.26 11.26 17.04
CA LEU A 183 -19.72 11.43 15.66
C LEU A 183 -19.42 10.14 14.86
N GLY A 184 -20.34 9.78 13.97
CA GLY A 184 -20.22 8.66 13.03
C GLY A 184 -20.08 9.12 11.59
#